data_AF-A0A1W0X2U8-F1
#
_entry.id   AF-A0A1W0X2U8-F1
#
_cell.length_a   1.000
_cell.length_b   1.000
_cell.length_c   1.000
_cell.angle_alpha   90.00
_cell.angle_beta   90.00
_cell.angle_gamma   90.00
#
_symmetry.space_group_name_H-M   'P 1'
#
loop_
_entity.id
_entity.type
_entity.pdbx_description
1 polymer ?
#
loop_
_entity_poly.entity_id
_entity_poly.type
_entity_poly.pdbx_seq_one_letter_code
_entity_poly.pdbx_strand_id
1 'polypeptide(L)'
;MSLFHYCLILSLLVVVFVAADWNKDPAINKPFTAGQRATIKACFKPQKKTCKGERVCTADGKGFKNMCKLMCAFRSGWSSRIVKCPPTYHTMTETVAE
;
A
#
# COMPACT_ATOMS: atom_id res chain seq x y z
N MET A 1 -36.17 7.63 34.83
CA MET A 1 -35.46 8.47 33.84
C MET A 1 -34.01 8.06 33.57
N SER A 2 -33.34 7.30 34.45
CA SER A 2 -31.90 6.96 34.30
C SER A 2 -31.57 5.94 33.19
N LEU A 3 -32.47 4.99 32.90
CA LEU A 3 -32.25 3.93 31.89
C LEU A 3 -32.23 4.46 30.45
N PHE A 4 -33.10 5.42 30.13
CA PHE A 4 -33.14 6.04 28.80
C PHE A 4 -31.85 6.78 28.46
N HIS A 5 -31.25 7.46 29.44
CA HIS A 5 -29.97 8.14 29.27
C HIS A 5 -28.84 7.14 29.03
N TYR A 6 -28.85 6.02 29.75
CA TYR A 6 -27.84 4.97 29.58
C TYR A 6 -27.91 4.31 28.20
N CYS A 7 -29.13 4.03 27.70
CA CYS A 7 -29.33 3.50 26.35
C CYS A 7 -28.87 4.48 25.26
N LEU A 8 -29.18 5.78 25.40
CA LEU A 8 -28.74 6.80 24.45
C LEU A 8 -27.20 6.91 24.40
N ILE A 9 -26.53 6.86 25.55
CA ILE A 9 -25.07 6.88 25.63
C ILE A 9 -24.47 5.64 24.96
N LEU A 10 -25.04 4.44 25.21
CA LEU A 10 -24.57 3.21 24.59
C LEU A 10 -24.75 3.22 23.06
N SER A 11 -25.91 3.70 22.57
CA SER A 11 -26.15 3.85 21.14
C SER A 11 -25.18 4.83 20.49
N LEU A 12 -24.91 5.97 21.14
CA LEU A 12 -23.92 6.94 20.66
C LEU A 12 -22.51 6.36 20.61
N LEU A 13 -22.10 5.62 21.65
CA LEU A 13 -20.80 4.95 21.68
C LEU A 13 -20.66 3.94 20.55
N VAL A 14 -21.67 3.09 20.31
CA VAL A 14 -21.65 2.12 19.20
C VAL A 14 -21.52 2.83 17.85
N VAL A 15 -22.24 3.93 17.62
CA VAL A 15 -22.13 4.71 16.37
C VAL A 15 -20.73 5.31 16.21
N VAL A 16 -20.13 5.84 17.28
CA VAL A 16 -18.76 6.39 17.25
C VAL A 16 -17.72 5.31 16.99
N PHE A 17 -17.83 4.14 17.63
CA PHE A 17 -16.92 3.02 17.39
C PHE A 17 -17.02 2.47 15.96
N VAL A 18 -18.23 2.38 15.41
CA VAL A 18 -18.45 1.95 14.02
C VAL A 18 -17.89 2.97 13.03
N ALA A 19 -18.07 4.27 13.27
CA ALA A 19 -17.55 5.32 12.38
C ALA A 19 -16.01 5.39 12.36
N ALA A 20 -15.35 5.07 13.47
CA ALA A 20 -13.89 5.13 13.58
C ALA A 20 -13.16 4.09 12.71
N ASP A 21 -13.81 2.97 12.33
CA ASP A 21 -13.16 1.93 11.51
C ASP A 21 -13.14 2.25 10.00
N TRP A 22 -13.96 3.21 9.55
CA TRP A 22 -14.10 3.58 8.13
C TRP A 22 -13.11 4.65 7.68
N ASN A 23 -12.34 5.23 8.60
CA ASN A 23 -11.39 6.32 8.31
C ASN A 23 -9.93 5.83 8.15
N LYS A 24 -9.73 4.62 7.63
CA LYS A 24 -8.42 4.21 7.12
C LYS A 24 -8.32 4.70 5.69
N ASP A 25 -7.50 5.73 5.47
CA ASP A 25 -7.21 6.33 4.18
C ASP A 25 -7.15 5.30 3.05
N PRO A 26 -7.61 5.64 1.83
CA PRO A 26 -7.34 4.79 0.67
C PRO A 26 -5.83 4.57 0.62
N ALA A 27 -5.41 3.31 0.59
CA ALA A 27 -4.07 2.77 0.81
C ALA A 27 -2.98 3.22 -0.20
N ILE A 28 -3.10 4.41 -0.76
CA ILE A 28 -2.18 5.03 -1.70
C ILE A 28 -0.86 5.29 -0.96
N ASN A 29 0.22 4.71 -1.49
CA ASN A 29 1.59 4.74 -0.97
C ASN A 29 1.83 4.08 0.39
N LYS A 30 0.93 3.21 0.89
CA LYS A 30 1.19 2.45 2.13
C LYS A 30 2.54 1.72 2.06
N PRO A 31 3.50 1.91 2.98
CA PRO A 31 4.81 1.26 2.90
C PRO A 31 4.69 -0.27 2.99
N PHE A 32 5.62 -0.98 2.34
CA PHE A 32 5.70 -2.44 2.49
C PHE A 32 6.06 -2.81 3.92
N THR A 33 5.42 -3.87 4.44
CA THR A 33 5.81 -4.50 5.71
C THR A 33 7.22 -5.08 5.62
N ALA A 34 7.88 -5.27 6.77
CA ALA A 34 9.23 -5.85 6.81
C ALA A 34 9.28 -7.25 6.12
N GLY A 35 8.26 -8.07 6.36
CA GLY A 35 8.12 -9.38 5.70
C GLY A 35 8.00 -9.28 4.18
N GLN A 36 7.16 -8.37 3.68
CA GLN A 36 7.03 -8.14 2.24
C GLN A 36 8.34 -7.65 1.64
N ARG A 37 9.05 -6.72 2.28
CA ARG A 37 10.36 -6.23 1.81
C ARG A 37 11.38 -7.36 1.70
N ALA A 38 11.43 -8.24 2.69
CA ALA A 38 12.33 -9.39 2.69
C ALA A 38 12.01 -10.35 1.53
N THR A 39 10.74 -10.70 1.34
CA THR A 39 10.29 -11.59 0.26
C THR A 39 10.54 -10.99 -1.12
N ILE A 40 10.24 -9.69 -1.31
CA ILE A 40 10.51 -8.98 -2.57
C ILE A 40 12.01 -8.99 -2.87
N LYS A 41 12.86 -8.71 -1.88
CA LYS A 41 14.32 -8.69 -2.03
C LYS A 41 14.86 -10.08 -2.37
N ALA A 42 14.38 -11.11 -1.66
CA ALA A 42 14.77 -12.50 -1.92
C ALA A 42 14.38 -12.97 -3.32
N CYS A 43 13.17 -12.62 -3.79
CA CYS A 43 12.71 -12.93 -5.14
C CYS A 43 13.48 -12.16 -6.22
N PHE A 44 13.77 -10.88 -6.01
CA PHE A 44 14.36 -10.03 -7.03
C PHE A 44 15.89 -10.18 -7.14
N LYS A 45 16.59 -10.50 -6.04
CA LYS A 45 18.06 -10.63 -6.01
C LYS A 45 18.63 -11.56 -7.11
N PRO A 46 18.11 -12.79 -7.33
CA PRO A 46 18.64 -13.67 -8.39
C PRO A 46 18.33 -13.17 -9.79
N GLN A 47 17.23 -12.43 -9.98
CA GLN A 47 16.76 -11.99 -11.30
C GLN A 47 17.24 -10.58 -11.67
N LYS A 48 17.93 -9.87 -10.76
CA LYS A 48 18.33 -8.47 -10.94
C LYS A 48 19.14 -8.21 -12.22
N LYS A 49 19.96 -9.17 -12.67
CA LYS A 49 20.82 -9.04 -13.87
C LYS A 49 20.06 -9.23 -15.18
N THR A 50 19.04 -10.08 -15.19
CA THR A 50 18.24 -10.42 -16.37
C THR A 50 17.01 -9.51 -16.51
N CYS A 51 16.51 -8.99 -15.40
CA CYS A 51 15.35 -8.11 -15.34
C CYS A 51 15.68 -6.69 -15.80
N LYS A 52 15.63 -6.50 -17.11
CA LYS A 52 15.58 -5.21 -17.79
C LYS A 52 14.12 -4.88 -18.13
N GLY A 53 13.81 -3.60 -18.30
CA GLY A 53 12.48 -3.17 -18.67
C GLY A 53 12.16 -1.77 -18.17
N GLU A 54 11.00 -1.28 -18.58
CA GLU A 54 10.49 0.03 -18.22
C GLU A 54 9.86 0.04 -16.83
N ARG A 55 9.75 1.26 -16.29
CA ARG A 55 9.11 1.50 -14.99
C ARG A 55 7.62 1.14 -15.08
N VAL A 56 7.10 0.52 -14.02
CA VAL A 56 5.68 0.15 -13.93
C VAL A 56 5.07 0.85 -12.74
N CYS A 57 3.87 1.43 -12.92
CA CYS A 57 3.13 2.08 -11.86
C CYS A 57 1.86 1.33 -11.53
N THR A 58 1.43 1.45 -10.29
CA THR A 58 0.23 0.78 -9.78
C THR A 58 -0.75 1.77 -9.20
N ALA A 59 -2.04 1.42 -9.19
CA ALA A 59 -3.14 2.25 -8.68
C ALA A 59 -2.92 2.71 -7.23
N ASP A 60 -2.22 1.92 -6.42
CA ASP A 60 -1.81 2.27 -5.06
C ASP A 60 -0.72 3.35 -4.98
N GLY A 61 -0.43 4.07 -6.08
CA GLY A 61 0.57 5.13 -6.12
C GLY A 61 2.02 4.63 -6.13
N LYS A 62 2.28 3.33 -5.97
CA LYS A 62 3.63 2.73 -6.00
C LYS A 62 4.19 2.57 -7.41
N GLY A 63 5.50 2.79 -7.52
CA GLY A 63 6.27 2.66 -8.75
C GLY A 63 7.38 1.63 -8.60
N PHE A 64 7.51 0.78 -9.60
CA PHE A 64 8.49 -0.29 -9.68
C PHE A 64 9.45 -0.03 -10.83
N LYS A 65 10.74 -0.25 -10.60
CA LYS A 65 11.77 -0.03 -11.62
C LYS A 65 11.53 -0.85 -12.90
N ASN A 66 10.96 -2.05 -12.75
CA ASN A 66 10.64 -2.95 -13.84
C ASN A 66 9.52 -3.92 -13.44
N MET A 67 8.96 -4.62 -14.43
CA MET A 67 7.92 -5.63 -14.24
C MET A 67 8.36 -6.76 -13.31
N CYS A 68 9.62 -7.19 -13.32
CA CYS A 68 10.09 -8.24 -12.42
C CYS A 68 9.96 -7.87 -10.95
N LYS A 69 10.29 -6.62 -10.59
CA LYS A 69 10.15 -6.16 -9.21
C LYS A 69 8.68 -6.11 -8.79
N LEU A 70 7.78 -5.78 -9.72
CA LEU A 70 6.33 -5.86 -9.50
C LEU A 70 5.88 -7.31 -9.26
N MET A 71 6.31 -8.25 -10.09
CA MET A 71 5.98 -9.68 -9.93
C MET A 71 6.48 -10.24 -8.60
N CYS A 72 7.66 -9.82 -8.14
CA CYS A 72 8.15 -10.17 -6.80
C CYS A 72 7.31 -9.55 -5.67
N ALA A 73 6.73 -8.37 -5.88
CA ALA A 73 5.77 -7.78 -4.95
C ALA A 73 4.47 -8.60 -4.89
N PHE A 74 3.96 -9.05 -6.04
CA PHE A 74 2.84 -9.99 -6.11
C PHE A 74 3.11 -11.30 -5.36
N ARG A 75 4.31 -11.85 -5.52
CA ARG A 75 4.74 -13.06 -4.78
C ARG A 75 4.84 -12.86 -3.27
N SER A 76 4.98 -11.63 -2.79
CA SER A 76 4.98 -11.30 -1.36
C SER A 76 3.57 -11.21 -0.75
N GLY A 77 2.52 -11.45 -1.54
CA GLY A 77 1.12 -11.31 -1.12
C GLY A 77 0.59 -9.88 -1.20
N TRP A 78 1.38 -8.92 -1.68
CA TRP A 78 0.89 -7.60 -2.03
C TRP A 78 0.29 -7.62 -3.44
N SER A 79 -0.84 -6.97 -3.69
CA SER A 79 -1.39 -6.87 -5.04
C SER A 79 -1.97 -5.49 -5.28
N SER A 80 -1.89 -5.02 -6.53
CA SER A 80 -2.48 -3.75 -6.97
C SER A 80 -2.69 -3.82 -8.48
N ARG A 81 -3.67 -3.05 -8.97
CA ARG A 81 -3.87 -2.86 -10.41
C ARG A 81 -2.71 -2.07 -11.01
N ILE A 82 -2.25 -2.48 -12.17
CA ILE A 82 -1.25 -1.75 -12.96
C ILE A 82 -1.97 -0.59 -13.66
N VAL A 83 -1.37 0.59 -13.64
CA VAL A 83 -1.89 1.80 -14.29
C VAL A 83 -0.79 2.49 -15.07
N LYS A 84 -1.18 3.38 -16.00
CA LYS A 84 -0.22 4.23 -16.70
C LYS A 84 0.50 5.12 -15.68
N CYS A 85 1.83 5.17 -15.74
CA CYS A 85 2.60 6.03 -14.86
C CYS A 85 2.20 7.49 -15.06
N PRO A 86 1.91 8.25 -13.99
CA PRO A 86 1.69 9.68 -14.12
C PRO A 86 3.00 10.37 -14.53
N PRO A 87 2.93 11.49 -15.26
CA PRO A 87 4.11 12.18 -15.81
C PRO A 87 5.06 12.69 -14.71
N THR A 88 4.57 12.86 -13.48
CA THR A 88 5.31 13.36 -12.31
C THR A 88 6.25 12.34 -11.66
N TYR A 89 6.31 11.09 -12.13
CA TYR A 89 7.19 10.07 -11.53
C TYR A 89 8.69 10.30 -11.76
N HIS A 90 9.05 11.15 -12.72
CA HIS A 90 10.45 11.47 -13.02
C HIS A 90 11.11 12.32 -11.93
N THR A 91 10.34 13.10 -11.17
CA THR A 91 10.84 14.04 -10.14
C THR A 91 10.94 13.44 -8.73
N MET A 92 10.35 12.27 -8.45
CA MET A 92 10.33 11.68 -7.09
C MET A 92 11.51 10.72 -6.78
N THR A 93 12.51 10.62 -7.66
CA THR A 93 13.63 9.67 -7.46
C THR A 93 14.71 10.21 -6.49
N GLU A 94 14.53 11.40 -5.90
CA GLU A 94 15.53 12.04 -5.02
C GLU A 94 15.25 11.98 -3.50
N THR A 95 14.11 11.46 -3.03
CA THR A 95 13.72 11.58 -1.61
C THR A 95 13.43 10.26 -0.89
N VAL A 96 14.16 9.19 -1.21
CA VAL A 96 14.28 8.04 -0.28
C VAL A 96 15.68 7.43 -0.39
N ALA A 97 16.66 8.15 0.16
CA ALA A 97 17.97 7.61 0.53
C ALA A 97 18.23 7.99 2.00
N GLU A 98 17.84 7.10 2.91
CA GLU A 98 18.42 6.92 4.24
C GLU A 98 18.59 5.42 4.48
#